data_AF-A0A3G6RXC4-F1
#
_entry.id   AF-A0A3G6RXC4-F1
#
_cell.length_a   1.000
_cell.length_b   1.000
_cell.length_c   1.000
_cell.angle_alpha   90.00
_cell.angle_beta   90.00
_cell.angle_gamma   90.00
#
_symmetry.space_group_name_H-M   'P 1'
#
loop_
_entity.id
_entity.type
_entity.pdbx_description
1 polymer ?
#
loop_
_entity_poly.entity_id
_entity_poly.type
_entity_poly.pdbx_seq_one_letter_code
_entity_poly.pdbx_strand_id
1 'polypeptide(L)' 'MDQLIKDPKFMNKKQEKFMLTDRNTKWVEKMPEIMKKQSSFFAVGSGHLWGNNGLINLLKAKGYTVKPVSNL' A
#
# COMPACT_ATOMS: atom_id res chain seq x y z
N MET A 1 9.35 9.81 5.04
CA MET A 1 9.26 8.35 5.21
C MET A 1 9.70 7.57 3.97
N ASP A 2 9.19 7.85 2.77
CA ASP A 2 9.63 7.15 1.54
C ASP A 2 11.15 7.22 1.30
N GLN A 3 11.76 8.40 1.52
CA GLN A 3 13.21 8.58 1.45
C GLN A 3 13.99 7.84 2.56
N LEU A 4 13.41 7.69 3.76
CA LEU A 4 14.06 6.98 4.88
C LEU A 4 14.08 5.47 4.66
N ILE A 5 13.04 4.91 4.04
CA ILE A 5 12.98 3.50 3.67
C ILE A 5 13.90 3.21 2.49
N LYS A 6 14.10 4.16 1.58
CA LYS A 6 15.00 3.97 0.44
C LYS A 6 16.47 4.20 0.77
N ASP A 7 16.77 4.60 2.00
CA ASP A 7 18.13 4.71 2.49
C ASP A 7 18.75 3.30 2.62
N PRO A 8 19.85 3.00 1.91
CA PRO A 8 20.52 1.71 1.97
C PRO A 8 20.95 1.29 3.39
N LYS A 9 21.07 2.22 4.33
CA LYS A 9 21.35 1.95 5.74
C LYS A 9 20.23 1.14 6.42
N PHE A 10 19.00 1.30 5.96
CA PHE A 10 17.82 0.65 6.56
C PHE A 10 17.19 -0.38 5.64
N MET A 11 17.15 -0.13 4.33
CA MET A 11 16.58 -1.06 3.37
C MET A 11 17.13 -0.80 1.96
N ASN A 12 17.71 -1.83 1.35
CA ASN A 12 18.21 -1.72 -0.01
C ASN A 12 17.07 -1.85 -1.05
N LYS A 13 17.35 -1.48 -2.30
CA LYS A 13 16.36 -1.49 -3.40
C LYS A 13 15.70 -2.87 -3.61
N LYS A 14 16.45 -3.97 -3.44
CA LYS A 14 15.89 -5.32 -3.62
C LYS A 14 14.91 -5.67 -2.50
N GLN A 15 15.26 -5.30 -1.26
CA GLN A 15 14.39 -5.47 -0.09
C GLN A 15 13.15 -4.60 -0.21
N GLU A 16 13.28 -3.32 -0.58
CA GLU A 16 12.14 -2.42 -0.80
C GLU A 16 11.20 -2.96 -1.88
N LYS A 17 11.75 -3.36 -3.03
CA LYS A 17 10.96 -3.95 -4.11
C LYS A 17 10.16 -5.16 -3.63
N PHE A 18 10.81 -6.11 -2.94
CA PHE A 18 10.14 -7.33 -2.49
C PHE A 18 9.14 -7.06 -1.36
N MET A 19 9.51 -6.24 -0.38
CA MET A 19 8.74 -6.06 0.85
C MET A 19 7.57 -5.08 0.70
N LEU A 20 7.71 -4.09 -0.18
CA LEU A 20 6.71 -3.04 -0.35
C LEU A 20 6.11 -3.09 -1.75
N THR A 21 6.92 -2.90 -2.79
CA THR A 21 6.39 -2.76 -4.15
C THR A 21 5.63 -4.01 -4.62
N ASP A 22 6.28 -5.18 -4.66
CA ASP A 22 5.68 -6.41 -5.17
C ASP A 22 4.52 -6.90 -4.27
N ARG A 23 4.65 -6.72 -2.96
CA ARG A 23 3.59 -7.07 -2.00
C ARG A 23 2.37 -6.17 -2.18
N ASN A 24 2.55 -4.85 -2.32
CA ASN A 24 1.46 -3.92 -2.53
C ASN A 24 0.75 -4.16 -3.85
N THR A 25 1.49 -4.39 -4.95
CA THR A 25 0.89 -4.72 -6.26
C THR A 25 0.01 -5.96 -6.18
N LYS A 26 0.53 -7.06 -5.59
CA LYS A 26 -0.23 -8.30 -5.41
C LYS A 26 -1.47 -8.11 -4.54
N TRP A 27 -1.39 -7.29 -3.51
CA TRP A 27 -2.54 -7.00 -2.65
C TRP A 27 -3.59 -6.18 -3.38
N VAL A 28 -3.19 -5.12 -4.08
CA VAL A 28 -4.12 -4.22 -4.76
C VAL A 28 -4.86 -4.88 -5.93
N GLU A 29 -4.34 -5.98 -6.47
CA GLU A 29 -5.03 -6.85 -7.42
C GLU A 29 -6.17 -7.66 -6.78
N LYS A 30 -5.97 -8.13 -5.54
CA LYS A 30 -6.94 -8.98 -4.82
C LYS A 30 -8.00 -8.19 -4.07
N MET A 31 -7.65 -7.01 -3.56
CA MET A 31 -8.55 -6.19 -2.74
C MET A 31 -9.90 -5.90 -3.42
N PRO A 32 -9.98 -5.54 -4.72
CA PRO A 32 -11.26 -5.28 -5.39
C PRO A 32 -12.28 -6.40 -5.28
N GLU A 33 -11.86 -7.65 -5.44
CA GLU A 33 -12.75 -8.81 -5.37
C GLU A 33 -13.27 -9.00 -3.93
N ILE A 34 -12.36 -8.91 -2.95
CA ILE A 34 -12.68 -9.03 -1.53
C ILE A 34 -13.67 -7.94 -1.10
N MET A 35 -13.40 -6.68 -1.48
CA MET A 35 -14.23 -5.51 -1.14
C MET A 35 -15.61 -5.55 -1.81
N LYS A 36 -15.74 -6.14 -3.00
CA LYS A 36 -17.04 -6.34 -3.67
C LYS A 36 -17.89 -7.40 -2.98
N LYS A 37 -17.26 -8.43 -2.41
CA LYS A 37 -17.95 -9.53 -1.76
C LYS A 37 -18.53 -9.13 -0.40
N GLN A 38 -17.81 -8.31 0.37
CA GLN A 38 -18.24 -7.89 1.71
C GLN A 38 -17.50 -6.64 2.20
N SER A 39 -18.09 -5.96 3.18
CA SER A 39 -17.37 -4.92 3.94
C SER A 39 -16.09 -5.52 4.54
N SER A 40 -14.96 -4.85 4.32
CA SER A 40 -13.64 -5.41 4.56
C SER A 40 -12.74 -4.42 5.29
N PHE A 41 -12.00 -4.91 6.29
CA PHE A 41 -10.97 -4.17 7.00
C PHE A 41 -9.60 -4.80 6.70
N PHE A 42 -8.65 -3.99 6.21
CA PHE A 42 -7.29 -4.43 5.89
C PHE A 42 -6.28 -3.80 6.86
N ALA A 43 -5.69 -4.62 7.71
CA ALA A 43 -4.62 -4.19 8.62
C ALA A 43 -3.25 -4.32 7.93
N VAL A 44 -2.49 -3.22 7.86
CA VAL A 44 -1.15 -3.19 7.26
C VAL A 44 -0.20 -2.36 8.11
N GLY A 45 1.09 -2.66 8.04
CA GLY A 45 2.12 -1.78 8.58
C GLY A 45 2.14 -0.44 7.84
N SER A 46 2.45 0.65 8.54
CA SER A 46 2.40 2.01 7.98
C SER A 46 3.22 2.16 6.69
N GLY A 47 4.36 1.45 6.59
CA GLY A 47 5.20 1.36 5.41
C GLY A 47 4.50 1.02 4.09
N HIS A 48 3.34 0.37 4.15
CA HIS A 48 2.57 -0.02 2.96
C HIS A 48 1.71 1.12 2.38
N LEU A 49 1.53 2.25 3.08
CA LEU A 49 0.50 3.25 2.72
C LEU A 49 0.99 4.31 1.72
N TRP A 50 2.24 4.76 1.83
CA TRP A 50 2.75 5.94 1.12
C TRP A 50 3.66 5.61 -0.07
N GLY A 51 4.06 6.65 -0.81
CA GLY A 51 4.93 6.54 -1.99
C GLY A 51 4.18 6.06 -3.23
N ASN A 52 4.84 6.08 -4.39
CA ASN A 52 4.20 5.75 -5.67
C ASN A 52 3.62 4.32 -5.69
N ASN A 53 4.29 3.39 -5.02
CA ASN A 53 3.85 1.99 -4.89
C ASN A 53 3.08 1.73 -3.58
N GLY A 54 2.68 2.77 -2.85
CA GLY A 54 1.86 2.66 -1.65
C GLY A 54 0.40 2.34 -1.96
N LEU A 55 -0.27 1.62 -1.07
CA LEU A 55 -1.66 1.18 -1.25
C LEU A 55 -2.62 2.34 -1.54
N ILE A 56 -2.43 3.51 -0.92
CA ILE A 56 -3.29 4.67 -1.17
C ILE A 56 -3.22 5.11 -2.64
N ASN A 57 -2.00 5.20 -3.20
CA ASN A 57 -1.79 5.64 -4.57
C ASN A 57 -2.21 4.56 -5.57
N LEU A 58 -1.91 3.29 -5.29
CA LEU A 58 -2.29 2.18 -6.16
C LEU A 58 -3.82 2.01 -6.23
N LEU A 59 -4.53 2.17 -5.11
CA LEU A 59 -6.00 2.13 -5.10
C LEU A 59 -6.59 3.31 -5.88
N LYS A 60 -6.06 4.53 -5.69
CA LYS A 60 -6.46 5.70 -6.49
C LYS A 60 -6.23 5.47 -7.99
N ALA A 61 -5.10 4.88 -8.38
CA ALA A 61 -4.80 4.54 -9.77
C ALA A 61 -5.77 3.50 -10.37
N LYS A 62 -6.34 2.62 -9.53
CA LYS A 62 -7.41 1.69 -9.93
C LYS A 62 -8.81 2.34 -9.96
N GLY A 63 -8.92 3.65 -9.78
CA GLY A 63 -10.19 4.39 -9.84
C GLY A 63 -10.94 4.46 -8.51
N TYR A 64 -10.34 4.05 -7.38
CA TYR A 64 -10.98 4.16 -6.08
C TYR A 64 -10.82 5.56 -5.48
N THR A 65 -11.87 6.05 -4.84
CA THR A 65 -11.78 7.23 -3.98
C THR A 65 -11.32 6.79 -2.58
N VAL A 66 -10.12 7.19 -2.19
CA VAL A 66 -9.56 6.89 -0.86
C VAL A 66 -9.66 8.15 0.01
N LYS A 67 -10.43 8.07 1.11
CA LYS A 67 -10.61 9.17 2.06
C LYS A 67 -10.02 8.80 3.42
N PRO A 68 -9.31 9.72 4.09
CA PRO A 68 -8.93 9.51 5.48
C PRO A 68 -10.20 9.43 6.35
N VAL A 69 -10.16 8.59 7.38
CA VAL A 69 -11.17 8.59 8.45
C VAL A 69 -10.67 9.59 9.47
N SER A 70 -11.28 10.77 9.55
CA SER A 70 -10.82 11.86 10.40
C SER A 70 -11.30 11.74 11.85
N ASN A 71 -12.37 10.98 12.12
CA ASN A 71 -12.93 10.77 13.45
C ASN A 71 -13.26 9.29 13.65
N LEU A 72 -12.79 8.70 14.76
CA LEU A 72 -13.20 7.39 15.28
C LEU A 72 -13.92 7.60 16.61
#